data_AF-A0A370AH72-F1
#
_entry.id   AF-A0A370AH72-F1
#
_cell.length_a   1.000
_cell.length_b   1.000
_cell.length_c   1.000
_cell.angle_alpha   90.00
_cell.angle_beta   90.00
_cell.angle_gamma   90.00
#
_symmetry.space_group_name_H-M   'P 1'
#
loop_
_entity.id
_entity.type
_entity.pdbx_description
1 polymer ?
#
loop_
_entity_poly.entity_id
_entity_poly.type
_entity_poly.pdbx_seq_one_letter_code
_entity_poly.pdbx_strand_id
1 'polypeptide(L)'
;MNIKNEIIRIRNDNGLTQESFAELIGVSRQSVTKWENGESTPEISKLITISDKFMVTLDSLIKGSNPYTIKSDAEKYETNNIIDFLCTSKKSTYAAKAAETISSRLNSHDLKYETNNYKYLDSFYGGEQFIGEEVLWISETPIWSMNYMGRVLMDSFSGDFLKECLLNVSNDLPFRGPRLYTSGEYIYHCKVEGTFNWFKGEEEIFYKKDKVYECVFHGGSIK
;
A
#
# COMPACT_ATOMS: atom_id res chain seq x y z
N MET A 1 23.66 7.61 9.89
CA MET A 1 22.43 8.31 9.44
C MET A 1 22.03 7.70 8.11
N ASN A 2 20.81 7.17 7.96
CA ASN A 2 20.43 6.31 6.82
C ASN A 2 19.90 7.11 5.59
N ILE A 3 19.84 8.44 5.69
CA ILE A 3 19.30 9.36 4.67
C ILE A 3 19.86 9.12 3.28
N LYS A 4 21.18 8.88 3.16
CA LYS A 4 21.84 8.55 1.88
C LYS A 4 21.12 7.42 1.15
N ASN A 5 20.87 6.31 1.87
CA ASN A 5 20.31 5.11 1.28
C ASN A 5 18.83 5.31 0.94
N GLU A 6 18.10 6.06 1.76
CA GLU A 6 16.70 6.39 1.47
C GLU A 6 16.55 7.29 0.24
N ILE A 7 17.43 8.28 0.03
CA ILE A 7 17.40 9.13 -1.17
C ILE A 7 17.64 8.27 -2.42
N ILE A 8 18.64 7.38 -2.38
CA ILE A 8 18.93 6.45 -3.48
C ILE A 8 17.70 5.56 -3.75
N ARG A 9 17.12 4.98 -2.71
CA ARG A 9 15.94 4.11 -2.81
C ARG A 9 14.77 4.86 -3.44
N ILE A 10 14.38 6.01 -2.89
CA ILE A 10 13.26 6.81 -3.40
C ILE A 10 13.49 7.18 -4.86
N ARG A 11 14.70 7.60 -5.23
CA ARG A 11 15.03 7.96 -6.61
C ARG A 11 14.87 6.75 -7.55
N ASN A 12 15.42 5.59 -7.17
CA ASN A 12 15.36 4.38 -7.98
C ASN A 12 13.93 3.81 -8.07
N ASP A 13 13.19 3.81 -6.97
CA ASP A 13 11.79 3.33 -6.88
C ASP A 13 10.83 4.13 -7.79
N ASN A 14 11.21 5.37 -8.13
CA ASN A 14 10.49 6.25 -9.03
C ASN A 14 11.11 6.31 -10.44
N GLY A 15 12.13 5.48 -10.73
CA GLY A 15 12.78 5.43 -12.05
C GLY A 15 13.51 6.72 -12.44
N LEU A 16 13.94 7.53 -11.47
CA LEU A 16 14.49 8.86 -11.73
C LEU A 16 16.02 8.84 -11.88
N THR A 17 16.53 9.68 -12.78
CA THR A 17 17.96 10.03 -12.81
C THR A 17 18.30 11.02 -11.68
N GLN A 18 19.58 11.13 -11.31
CA GLN A 18 20.00 12.15 -10.33
C GLN A 18 19.66 13.57 -10.79
N GLU A 19 19.70 13.83 -12.09
CA GLU A 19 19.32 15.13 -12.68
C GLU A 19 17.83 15.40 -12.50
N SER A 20 16.98 14.46 -12.92
CA SER A 20 15.53 14.59 -12.81
C SER A 20 15.06 14.69 -11.36
N PHE A 21 15.70 13.96 -10.45
CA PHE A 21 15.44 14.07 -9.01
C PHE A 21 15.84 15.46 -8.47
N ALA A 22 16.99 15.98 -8.90
CA ALA A 22 17.46 17.31 -8.48
C ALA A 22 16.51 18.42 -8.93
N GLU A 23 16.01 18.36 -10.17
CA GLU A 23 15.01 19.28 -10.72
C GLU A 23 13.72 19.26 -9.89
N LEU A 24 13.21 18.06 -9.55
CA LEU A 24 11.99 17.92 -8.75
C LEU A 24 12.10 18.52 -7.34
N ILE A 25 13.30 18.49 -6.75
CA ILE A 25 13.58 19.00 -5.40
C ILE A 25 14.07 20.47 -5.43
N GLY A 26 14.34 21.01 -6.62
CA GLY A 26 14.86 22.37 -6.79
C GLY A 26 16.26 22.52 -6.19
N VAL A 27 17.15 21.58 -6.51
CA VAL A 27 18.58 21.62 -6.15
C VAL A 27 19.44 21.28 -7.37
N SER A 28 20.76 21.47 -7.26
CA SER A 28 21.68 21.04 -8.32
C SER A 28 21.85 19.52 -8.31
N ARG A 29 22.11 18.91 -9.47
CA ARG A 29 22.52 17.49 -9.53
C ARG A 29 23.71 17.20 -8.62
N GLN A 30 24.67 18.12 -8.52
CA GLN A 30 25.84 17.97 -7.66
C GLN A 30 25.46 17.85 -6.17
N SER A 31 24.40 18.53 -5.73
CA SER A 31 23.84 18.38 -4.37
C SER A 31 23.35 16.95 -4.15
N VAL A 32 22.57 16.41 -5.10
CA VAL A 32 22.06 15.03 -5.04
C VAL A 32 23.21 14.03 -5.02
N THR A 33 24.24 14.20 -5.87
CA THR A 33 25.43 13.34 -5.86
C THR A 33 26.10 13.34 -4.48
N LYS A 34 26.30 14.50 -3.86
CA LYS A 34 26.89 14.58 -2.51
C LYS A 34 26.03 13.90 -1.46
N TRP A 35 24.70 14.01 -1.55
CA TRP A 35 23.77 13.33 -0.65
C TRP A 35 23.85 11.80 -0.80
N GLU A 36 23.82 11.32 -2.04
CA GLU A 36 23.91 9.88 -2.34
C GLU A 36 25.32 9.30 -2.07
N ASN A 37 26.37 10.13 -2.06
CA ASN A 37 27.70 9.70 -1.62
C ASN A 37 27.85 9.72 -0.10
N GLY A 38 27.04 10.50 0.62
CA GLY A 38 27.15 10.73 2.06
C GLY A 38 28.14 11.84 2.43
N GLU A 39 28.53 12.66 1.46
CA GLU A 39 29.43 13.81 1.63
C GLU A 39 28.71 15.03 2.24
N SER A 40 27.39 15.09 2.12
CA SER A 40 26.54 16.08 2.79
C SER A 40 25.14 15.54 3.01
N THR A 41 24.33 16.21 3.82
CA THR A 41 22.92 15.87 4.02
C THR A 41 22.02 17.00 3.50
N PRO A 42 20.80 16.68 3.01
CA PRO A 42 19.83 17.72 2.71
C PRO A 42 19.48 18.51 3.96
N GLU A 43 19.25 19.81 3.78
CA GLU A 43 18.65 20.67 4.80
C GLU A 43 17.18 20.30 5.05
N ILE A 44 16.63 20.72 6.21
CA ILE A 44 15.27 20.35 6.63
C ILE A 44 14.23 20.72 5.58
N SER A 45 14.34 21.90 4.97
CA SER A 45 13.44 22.35 3.89
C SER A 45 13.41 21.37 2.71
N LYS A 46 14.56 20.82 2.32
CA LYS A 46 14.67 19.84 1.23
C LYS A 46 14.16 18.46 1.65
N LEU A 47 14.35 18.07 2.91
CA LEU A 47 13.74 16.84 3.43
C LEU A 47 12.22 16.93 3.40
N ILE A 48 11.63 18.09 3.74
CA ILE A 48 10.18 18.33 3.62
C ILE A 48 9.76 18.24 2.14
N THR A 49 10.47 18.87 1.21
CA THR A 49 10.17 18.76 -0.23
C THR A 49 10.20 17.31 -0.72
N ILE A 50 11.19 16.51 -0.29
CA ILE A 50 11.27 15.09 -0.63
C ILE A 50 10.07 14.33 -0.04
N SER A 51 9.74 14.61 1.23
CA SER A 51 8.59 14.02 1.93
C SER A 51 7.29 14.26 1.16
N ASP A 52 7.02 15.50 0.76
CA ASP A 52 5.80 15.87 0.03
C ASP A 52 5.78 15.31 -1.40
N LYS A 53 6.90 15.37 -2.13
CA LYS A 53 6.98 14.94 -3.54
C LYS A 53 6.85 13.43 -3.70
N PHE A 54 7.44 12.68 -2.79
CA PHE A 54 7.50 11.22 -2.87
C PHE A 54 6.59 10.53 -1.85
N MET A 55 5.83 11.32 -1.09
CA MET A 55 4.85 10.86 -0.11
C MET A 55 5.46 9.85 0.87
N VAL A 56 6.63 10.20 1.40
CA VAL A 56 7.34 9.43 2.43
C VAL A 56 7.39 10.26 3.71
N THR A 57 7.33 9.61 4.87
CA THR A 57 7.47 10.33 6.15
C THR A 57 8.91 10.81 6.40
N LEU A 58 9.07 11.96 7.08
CA LEU A 58 10.37 12.44 7.56
C LEU A 58 11.06 11.42 8.48
N ASP A 59 10.27 10.69 9.29
CA ASP A 59 10.77 9.59 10.11
C ASP A 59 11.41 8.49 9.26
N SER A 60 10.76 8.05 8.18
CA SER A 60 11.33 7.07 7.24
C SER A 60 12.62 7.59 6.60
N LEU A 61 12.65 8.86 6.18
CA LEU A 61 13.84 9.47 5.57
C LEU A 61 15.03 9.49 6.53
N ILE A 62 14.80 9.84 7.80
CA ILE A 62 15.89 10.07 8.78
C ILE A 62 16.33 8.76 9.43
N LYS A 63 15.37 7.93 9.87
CA LYS A 63 15.61 6.68 10.62
C LYS A 63 15.85 5.49 9.69
N GLY A 64 15.52 5.62 8.41
CA GLY A 64 15.49 4.53 7.44
C GLY A 64 14.12 3.86 7.42
N SER A 65 13.77 3.27 6.28
CA SER A 65 12.59 2.42 6.18
C SER A 65 12.80 1.20 7.09
N ASN A 66 12.16 1.24 8.26
CA ASN A 66 11.98 0.17 9.26
C ASN A 66 12.80 0.29 10.57
N PRO A 67 12.32 1.09 11.55
CA PRO A 67 12.70 0.93 12.96
C PRO A 67 12.01 -0.28 13.65
N TYR A 68 11.17 -1.03 12.93
CA TYR A 68 10.35 -2.14 13.44
C TYR A 68 10.77 -3.49 12.87
N THR A 69 12.07 -3.76 12.73
CA THR A 69 12.57 -5.10 12.45
C THR A 69 12.24 -6.01 13.64
N ILE A 70 11.06 -6.62 13.61
CA ILE A 70 10.73 -7.73 14.50
C ILE A 70 11.71 -8.86 14.15
N LYS A 71 12.44 -9.36 15.14
CA LYS A 71 13.30 -10.54 14.99
C LYS A 71 12.48 -11.65 14.33
N SER A 72 12.90 -12.10 13.15
CA SER A 72 12.25 -13.22 12.47
C SER A 72 12.66 -14.51 13.16
N ASP A 73 11.77 -15.09 13.95
CA ASP A 73 11.75 -16.55 14.06
C ASP A 73 11.41 -17.09 12.66
N ALA A 74 12.13 -18.14 12.24
CA ALA A 74 12.13 -18.68 10.88
C ALA A 74 10.74 -18.69 10.20
N GLU A 75 10.67 -18.19 8.97
CA GLU A 75 9.44 -18.20 8.16
C GLU A 75 8.96 -19.64 7.97
N LYS A 76 7.85 -20.00 8.63
CA LYS A 76 7.25 -21.35 8.61
C LYS A 76 6.65 -21.71 7.24
N TYR A 77 6.44 -20.73 6.38
CA TYR A 77 5.79 -20.85 5.08
C TYR A 77 6.56 -20.05 4.02
N GLU A 78 6.53 -20.51 2.77
CA GLU A 78 7.09 -19.74 1.64
C GLU A 78 6.22 -18.51 1.36
N THR A 79 6.75 -17.33 1.66
CA THR A 79 6.07 -16.02 1.53
C THR A 79 5.50 -15.78 0.14
N ASN A 80 6.14 -16.27 -0.93
CA ASN A 80 5.65 -16.12 -2.30
C ASN A 80 4.30 -16.82 -2.54
N ASN A 81 4.12 -18.04 -2.02
CA ASN A 81 2.86 -18.78 -2.20
C ASN A 81 1.69 -18.11 -1.46
N ILE A 82 1.98 -17.49 -0.30
CA ILE A 82 0.99 -16.73 0.47
C ILE A 82 0.57 -15.48 -0.30
N ILE A 83 1.54 -14.73 -0.84
CA ILE A 83 1.28 -13.53 -1.62
C ILE A 83 0.50 -13.85 -2.89
N ASP A 84 0.85 -14.92 -3.61
CA ASP A 84 0.13 -15.39 -4.79
C ASP A 84 -1.34 -15.73 -4.47
N PHE A 85 -1.56 -16.46 -3.37
CA PHE A 85 -2.91 -16.78 -2.89
C PHE A 85 -3.69 -15.51 -2.51
N LEU A 86 -3.07 -14.56 -1.82
CA LEU A 86 -3.70 -13.29 -1.44
C LEU A 86 -4.11 -12.47 -2.67
N CYS A 87 -3.20 -12.28 -3.61
CA CYS A 87 -3.47 -11.57 -4.86
C CYS A 87 -4.62 -12.23 -5.65
N THR A 88 -4.63 -13.55 -5.72
CA THR A 88 -5.71 -14.32 -6.38
C THR A 88 -7.05 -14.15 -5.65
N SER A 89 -7.04 -14.21 -4.32
CA SER A 89 -8.23 -14.05 -3.49
C SER A 89 -8.86 -12.67 -3.66
N LYS A 90 -8.05 -11.60 -3.63
CA LYS A 90 -8.49 -10.22 -3.88
C LYS A 90 -9.12 -10.05 -5.26
N LYS A 91 -8.48 -10.62 -6.29
CA LYS A 91 -8.98 -10.62 -7.67
C LYS A 91 -10.21 -11.48 -7.89
N SER A 92 -10.56 -12.35 -6.94
CA SER A 92 -11.70 -13.27 -7.05
C SER A 92 -12.86 -12.89 -6.11
N THR A 93 -12.71 -11.82 -5.33
CA THR A 93 -13.69 -11.40 -4.31
C THR A 93 -14.26 -10.02 -4.65
N TYR A 94 -14.01 -9.01 -3.81
CA TYR A 94 -14.60 -7.67 -3.93
C TYR A 94 -14.34 -7.05 -5.31
N ALA A 95 -13.09 -7.13 -5.77
CA ALA A 95 -12.67 -6.56 -7.05
C ALA A 95 -13.37 -7.21 -8.25
N ALA A 96 -13.71 -8.50 -8.16
CA ALA A 96 -14.43 -9.24 -9.19
C ALA A 96 -15.97 -9.20 -9.04
N LYS A 97 -16.50 -8.41 -8.11
CA LYS A 97 -17.95 -8.36 -7.82
C LYS A 97 -18.51 -9.75 -7.46
N ALA A 98 -17.73 -10.55 -6.72
CA ALA A 98 -18.18 -11.85 -6.26
C ALA A 98 -19.39 -11.73 -5.31
N ALA A 99 -20.18 -12.80 -5.22
CA ALA A 99 -21.31 -12.85 -4.31
C ALA A 99 -20.82 -12.90 -2.85
N GLU A 100 -21.55 -12.18 -1.99
CA GLU A 100 -21.35 -12.25 -0.54
C GLU A 100 -21.71 -13.63 0.01
N THR A 101 -21.08 -13.97 1.13
CA THR A 101 -21.30 -15.17 1.90
C THR A 101 -22.05 -14.86 3.19
N ILE A 102 -22.30 -15.88 4.00
CA ILE A 102 -22.95 -15.70 5.30
C ILE A 102 -22.04 -14.84 6.18
N SER A 103 -22.61 -13.77 6.74
CA SER A 103 -21.90 -12.85 7.63
C SER A 103 -21.29 -13.59 8.83
N SER A 104 -19.98 -13.43 9.02
CA SER A 104 -19.25 -13.93 10.20
C SER A 104 -19.50 -13.07 11.44
N ARG A 105 -19.86 -11.81 11.26
CA ARG A 105 -20.25 -10.87 12.32
C ARG A 105 -21.65 -10.32 12.03
N LEU A 106 -22.31 -9.78 13.06
CA LEU A 106 -23.68 -9.27 12.90
C LEU A 106 -23.72 -8.18 11.82
N ASN A 107 -24.45 -8.43 10.73
CA ASN A 107 -24.63 -7.53 9.58
C ASN A 107 -23.33 -7.14 8.85
N SER A 108 -22.30 -7.98 8.86
CA SER A 108 -21.12 -7.76 8.02
C SER A 108 -21.35 -8.24 6.58
N HIS A 109 -20.68 -7.59 5.64
CA HIS A 109 -20.54 -8.05 4.26
C HIS A 109 -19.29 -8.91 4.18
N ASP A 110 -19.44 -10.18 3.81
CA ASP A 110 -18.36 -11.16 3.87
C ASP A 110 -18.10 -11.78 2.52
N LEU A 111 -16.87 -11.62 2.01
CA LEU A 111 -16.41 -12.20 0.77
C LEU A 111 -15.29 -13.20 1.05
N LYS A 112 -15.44 -14.40 0.52
CA LYS A 112 -14.60 -15.53 0.90
C LYS A 112 -13.96 -16.16 -0.33
N TYR A 113 -12.71 -16.58 -0.20
CA TYR A 113 -12.02 -17.39 -1.20
C TYR A 113 -11.22 -18.49 -0.51
N GLU A 114 -11.31 -19.72 -1.01
CA GLU A 114 -10.62 -20.88 -0.43
C GLU A 114 -10.08 -21.80 -1.51
N THR A 115 -8.85 -22.28 -1.30
CA THR A 115 -8.25 -23.34 -2.13
C THR A 115 -7.34 -24.20 -1.27
N ASN A 116 -7.50 -25.52 -1.33
CA ASN A 116 -6.71 -26.48 -0.55
C ASN A 116 -6.75 -26.14 0.96
N ASN A 117 -5.60 -25.84 1.54
CA ASN A 117 -5.43 -25.46 2.94
C ASN A 117 -5.41 -23.94 3.18
N TYR A 118 -5.59 -23.13 2.14
CA TYR A 118 -5.60 -21.67 2.23
C TYR A 118 -7.02 -21.14 2.29
N LYS A 119 -7.24 -20.15 3.15
CA LYS A 119 -8.51 -19.42 3.25
C LYS A 119 -8.27 -17.91 3.32
N TYR A 120 -9.14 -17.16 2.68
CA TYR A 120 -9.21 -15.71 2.72
C TYR A 120 -10.65 -15.29 3.06
N LEU A 121 -10.76 -14.30 3.93
CA LEU A 121 -12.02 -13.62 4.24
C LEU A 121 -11.77 -12.13 4.22
N ASP A 122 -12.59 -11.40 3.47
CA ASP A 122 -12.75 -9.96 3.55
C ASP A 122 -14.12 -9.68 4.18
N SER A 123 -14.12 -9.11 5.39
CA SER A 123 -15.33 -8.80 6.13
C SER A 123 -15.38 -7.32 6.44
N PHE A 124 -16.45 -6.64 6.03
CA PHE A 124 -16.58 -5.20 6.19
C PHE A 124 -17.99 -4.75 6.53
N TYR A 125 -18.09 -3.48 6.93
CA TYR A 125 -19.32 -2.79 7.26
C TYR A 125 -19.46 -1.51 6.45
N GLY A 126 -20.70 -1.14 6.14
CA GLY A 126 -21.02 0.13 5.51
C GLY A 126 -20.83 0.12 3.99
N GLY A 127 -20.88 1.31 3.40
CA GLY A 127 -20.81 1.51 1.95
C GLY A 127 -20.01 2.76 1.62
N GLU A 128 -20.64 3.93 1.75
CA GLU A 128 -19.95 5.22 1.54
C GLU A 128 -18.96 5.56 2.65
N GLN A 129 -19.21 5.11 3.87
CA GLN A 129 -18.26 5.12 4.98
C GLN A 129 -18.16 3.70 5.47
N PHE A 130 -16.95 3.15 5.52
CA PHE A 130 -16.77 1.73 5.74
C PHE A 130 -15.51 1.43 6.54
N ILE A 131 -15.54 0.27 7.20
CA ILE A 131 -14.40 -0.34 7.89
C ILE A 131 -14.44 -1.84 7.62
N GLY A 132 -13.28 -2.46 7.48
CA GLY A 132 -13.19 -3.89 7.24
C GLY A 132 -11.86 -4.49 7.65
N GLU A 133 -11.85 -5.80 7.60
CA GLU A 133 -10.70 -6.65 7.91
C GLU A 133 -10.59 -7.75 6.87
N GLU A 134 -9.40 -7.90 6.32
CA GLU A 134 -9.02 -9.08 5.55
C GLU A 134 -8.17 -9.99 6.42
N VAL A 135 -8.41 -11.29 6.36
CA VAL A 135 -7.61 -12.28 7.10
C VAL A 135 -7.28 -13.46 6.20
N LEU A 136 -6.04 -13.95 6.33
CA LEU A 136 -5.55 -15.18 5.69
C LEU A 136 -5.31 -16.27 6.72
N TRP A 137 -5.74 -17.50 6.38
CA TRP A 137 -5.44 -18.69 7.16
C TRP A 137 -4.71 -19.74 6.31
N ILE A 138 -3.82 -20.48 6.98
CA ILE A 138 -3.28 -21.74 6.50
C ILE A 138 -3.66 -22.84 7.49
N SER A 139 -4.37 -23.87 7.04
CA SER A 139 -4.81 -24.99 7.87
C SER A 139 -5.50 -24.51 9.17
N GLU A 140 -6.48 -23.60 9.02
CA GLU A 140 -7.23 -22.96 10.12
C GLU A 140 -6.42 -22.05 11.06
N THR A 141 -5.12 -21.85 10.83
CA THR A 141 -4.31 -20.92 11.64
C THR A 141 -4.23 -19.57 10.93
N PRO A 142 -4.65 -18.46 11.54
CA PRO A 142 -4.50 -17.14 10.94
C PRO A 142 -3.02 -16.77 10.86
N ILE A 143 -2.58 -16.31 9.70
CA ILE A 143 -1.17 -16.00 9.45
C ILE A 143 -0.92 -14.54 9.07
N TRP A 144 -1.96 -13.82 8.65
CA TRP A 144 -1.85 -12.44 8.18
C TRP A 144 -3.21 -11.76 8.25
N SER A 145 -3.24 -10.48 8.59
CA SER A 145 -4.44 -9.66 8.57
C SER A 145 -4.15 -8.23 8.11
N MET A 146 -5.14 -7.60 7.49
CA MET A 146 -5.15 -6.18 7.17
C MET A 146 -6.48 -5.56 7.58
N ASN A 147 -6.42 -4.52 8.39
CA ASN A 147 -7.57 -3.66 8.67
C ASN A 147 -7.56 -2.47 7.73
N TYR A 148 -8.73 -1.99 7.36
CA TYR A 148 -8.90 -0.84 6.50
C TYR A 148 -10.15 -0.04 6.86
N MET A 149 -10.12 1.28 6.63
CA MET A 149 -11.26 2.16 6.82
C MET A 149 -11.21 3.26 5.76
N GLY A 150 -12.34 3.57 5.16
CA GLY A 150 -12.40 4.57 4.12
C GLY A 150 -13.74 5.25 4.00
N ARG A 151 -13.77 6.23 3.09
CA ARG A 151 -14.97 6.99 2.78
C ARG A 151 -14.98 7.54 1.36
N VAL A 152 -16.18 7.63 0.81
CA VAL A 152 -16.52 8.43 -0.37
C VAL A 152 -16.68 9.88 0.08
N LEU A 153 -16.04 10.79 -0.66
CA LEU A 153 -16.03 12.23 -0.37
C LEU A 153 -17.00 13.00 -1.26
N MET A 154 -17.30 12.48 -2.45
CA MET A 154 -18.11 13.15 -3.47
C MET A 154 -18.84 12.14 -4.37
N ASP A 155 -20.01 12.53 -4.87
CA ASP A 155 -20.86 11.72 -5.77
C ASP A 155 -20.16 11.31 -7.07
N SER A 156 -19.11 12.02 -7.47
CA SER A 156 -18.28 11.68 -8.63
C SER A 156 -17.40 10.45 -8.41
N PHE A 157 -17.39 9.84 -7.24
CA PHE A 157 -16.71 8.57 -7.01
C PHE A 157 -17.30 7.43 -7.85
N SER A 158 -16.43 6.60 -8.41
CA SER A 158 -16.83 5.39 -9.13
C SER A 158 -16.31 4.14 -8.42
N GLY A 159 -17.22 3.38 -7.82
CA GLY A 159 -16.90 2.09 -7.21
C GLY A 159 -16.45 1.04 -8.23
N ASP A 160 -16.74 1.22 -9.51
CA ASP A 160 -16.24 0.34 -10.59
C ASP A 160 -14.79 0.68 -10.95
N PHE A 161 -14.42 1.96 -10.97
CA PHE A 161 -13.02 2.37 -11.14
C PHE A 161 -12.15 1.88 -9.98
N LEU A 162 -12.65 1.94 -8.73
CA LEU A 162 -11.93 1.34 -7.60
C LEU A 162 -11.67 -0.16 -7.82
N LYS A 163 -12.69 -0.92 -8.24
CA LYS A 163 -12.55 -2.36 -8.51
C LYS A 163 -11.55 -2.63 -9.64
N GLU A 164 -11.58 -1.84 -10.71
CA GLU A 164 -10.60 -1.89 -11.80
C GLU A 164 -9.16 -1.70 -11.28
N CYS A 165 -8.94 -0.74 -10.38
CA CYS A 165 -7.64 -0.53 -9.74
C CYS A 165 -7.22 -1.72 -8.86
N LEU A 166 -8.14 -2.25 -8.04
CA LEU A 166 -7.89 -3.38 -7.16
C LEU A 166 -7.60 -4.68 -7.91
N LEU A 167 -8.14 -4.87 -9.12
CA LEU A 167 -7.79 -6.00 -10.00
C LEU A 167 -6.33 -5.98 -10.45
N ASN A 168 -5.64 -4.84 -10.34
CA ASN A 168 -4.22 -4.68 -10.66
C ASN A 168 -3.29 -4.91 -9.45
N VAL A 169 -3.77 -5.52 -8.36
CA VAL A 169 -2.91 -5.99 -7.26
C VAL A 169 -1.82 -6.94 -7.77
N SER A 170 -0.60 -6.78 -7.26
CA SER A 170 0.59 -7.52 -7.70
C SER A 170 1.39 -8.04 -6.51
N ASN A 171 2.31 -8.98 -6.76
CA ASN A 171 3.13 -9.57 -5.72
C ASN A 171 4.10 -8.57 -5.07
N ASP A 172 4.52 -7.54 -5.81
CA ASP A 172 5.35 -6.45 -5.28
C ASP A 172 4.57 -5.49 -4.39
N LEU A 173 3.24 -5.43 -4.55
CA LEU A 173 2.35 -4.56 -3.78
C LEU A 173 1.03 -5.28 -3.43
N PRO A 174 1.06 -6.34 -2.60
CA PRO A 174 -0.04 -7.28 -2.43
C PRO A 174 -1.12 -6.79 -1.43
N PHE A 175 -1.36 -5.48 -1.38
CA PHE A 175 -2.20 -4.85 -0.34
C PHE A 175 -3.53 -4.37 -0.92
N ARG A 176 -3.47 -3.45 -1.89
CA ARG A 176 -4.63 -2.84 -2.58
C ARG A 176 -4.37 -2.88 -4.09
N GLY A 177 -4.60 -1.80 -4.83
CA GLY A 177 -4.18 -1.66 -6.23
C GLY A 177 -2.71 -1.20 -6.40
N PRO A 178 -2.26 -0.94 -7.65
CA PRO A 178 -0.90 -0.51 -7.98
C PRO A 178 -0.59 0.90 -7.46
N ARG A 179 0.69 1.33 -7.42
CA ARG A 179 1.02 2.67 -6.88
C ARG A 179 0.30 3.83 -7.57
N LEU A 180 0.08 3.70 -8.88
CA LEU A 180 -0.60 4.67 -9.72
C LEU A 180 -1.42 3.92 -10.76
N TYR A 181 -2.66 4.34 -10.98
CA TYR A 181 -3.49 3.87 -12.08
C TYR A 181 -4.37 5.01 -12.60
N THR A 182 -4.58 5.06 -13.92
CA THR A 182 -5.37 6.11 -14.57
C THR A 182 -6.30 5.50 -15.60
N SER A 183 -7.58 5.88 -15.58
CA SER A 183 -8.57 5.47 -16.58
C SER A 183 -9.55 6.62 -16.82
N GLY A 184 -9.55 7.15 -18.04
CA GLY A 184 -10.28 8.39 -18.35
C GLY A 184 -9.82 9.56 -17.47
N GLU A 185 -10.78 10.22 -16.80
CA GLU A 185 -10.55 11.38 -15.93
C GLU A 185 -10.25 10.98 -14.47
N TYR A 186 -10.17 9.68 -14.17
CA TYR A 186 -9.87 9.18 -12.84
C TYR A 186 -8.38 8.87 -12.66
N ILE A 187 -7.86 9.19 -11.48
CA ILE A 187 -6.51 8.87 -11.04
C ILE A 187 -6.60 8.18 -9.68
N TYR A 188 -5.94 7.04 -9.56
CA TYR A 188 -5.80 6.25 -8.35
C TYR A 188 -4.36 6.31 -7.86
N HIS A 189 -4.19 6.49 -6.55
CA HIS A 189 -2.90 6.45 -5.88
C HIS A 189 -2.95 5.45 -4.72
N CYS A 190 -1.91 4.63 -4.61
CA CYS A 190 -1.70 3.73 -3.48
C CYS A 190 -0.29 3.88 -2.94
N LYS A 191 -0.19 4.18 -1.64
CA LYS A 191 1.08 4.37 -0.94
C LYS A 191 1.14 3.36 0.18
N VAL A 192 2.28 2.69 0.32
CA VAL A 192 2.51 1.70 1.36
C VAL A 192 3.88 1.94 1.98
N GLU A 193 3.91 2.01 3.30
CA GLU A 193 5.11 2.00 4.12
C GLU A 193 5.22 0.65 4.84
N GLY A 194 6.39 0.02 4.79
CA GLY A 194 6.66 -1.23 5.49
C GLY A 194 6.89 -2.42 4.55
N THR A 195 6.69 -3.62 5.08
CA THR A 195 6.84 -4.89 4.36
C THR A 195 5.56 -5.72 4.51
N PHE A 196 5.46 -6.83 3.80
CA PHE A 196 4.33 -7.76 3.94
C PHE A 196 4.04 -8.15 5.41
N ASN A 197 5.09 -8.24 6.23
CA ASN A 197 5.00 -8.64 7.63
C ASN A 197 4.55 -7.52 8.58
N TRP A 198 4.68 -6.25 8.19
CA TRP A 198 4.26 -5.09 8.98
C TRP A 198 4.19 -3.86 8.08
N PHE A 199 2.98 -3.35 7.86
CA PHE A 199 2.75 -2.25 6.93
C PHE A 199 1.59 -1.35 7.36
N LYS A 200 1.60 -0.15 6.79
CA LYS A 200 0.46 0.77 6.71
C LYS A 200 0.44 1.42 5.34
N GLY A 201 -0.71 1.86 4.89
CA GLY A 201 -0.86 2.48 3.60
C GLY A 201 -2.13 3.29 3.46
N GLU A 202 -2.19 4.00 2.35
CA GLU A 202 -3.23 4.94 2.00
C GLU A 202 -3.59 4.76 0.53
N GLU A 203 -4.88 4.80 0.25
CA GLU A 203 -5.49 4.66 -1.07
C GLU A 203 -6.36 5.89 -1.33
N GLU A 204 -6.15 6.55 -2.46
CA GLU A 204 -6.85 7.78 -2.82
C GLU A 204 -7.32 7.70 -4.26
N ILE A 205 -8.52 8.19 -4.54
CA ILE A 205 -9.01 8.37 -5.91
C ILE A 205 -9.36 9.84 -6.12
N PHE A 206 -8.91 10.35 -7.25
CA PHE A 206 -9.23 11.68 -7.75
C PHE A 206 -10.05 11.55 -9.03
N TYR A 207 -11.05 12.41 -9.17
CA TYR A 207 -11.72 12.66 -10.44
C TYR A 207 -11.36 14.07 -10.87
N LYS A 208 -10.70 14.21 -12.02
CA LYS A 208 -10.05 15.46 -12.45
C LYS A 208 -9.05 15.95 -11.40
N LYS A 209 -9.39 16.99 -10.63
CA LYS A 209 -8.54 17.58 -9.59
C LYS A 209 -9.07 17.33 -8.18
N ASP A 210 -10.28 16.81 -8.06
CA ASP A 210 -10.96 16.68 -6.78
C ASP A 210 -10.74 15.27 -6.22
N LYS A 211 -10.38 15.20 -4.94
CA LYS A 211 -10.29 13.94 -4.22
C LYS A 211 -11.70 13.44 -3.91
N VAL A 212 -12.06 12.28 -4.45
CA VAL A 212 -13.44 11.74 -4.37
C VAL A 212 -13.55 10.54 -3.42
N TYR A 213 -12.42 9.93 -3.05
CA TYR A 213 -12.39 8.79 -2.14
C TYR A 213 -11.04 8.71 -1.42
N GLU A 214 -11.08 8.20 -0.18
CA GLU A 214 -9.89 7.86 0.59
C GLU A 214 -10.10 6.61 1.43
N CYS A 215 -9.04 5.85 1.61
CA CYS A 215 -8.98 4.70 2.49
C CYS A 215 -7.60 4.60 3.13
N VAL A 216 -7.55 4.28 4.42
CA VAL A 216 -6.33 3.96 5.14
C VAL A 216 -6.36 2.49 5.51
N PHE A 217 -5.21 1.83 5.47
CA PHE A 217 -5.10 0.42 5.79
C PHE A 217 -3.79 0.12 6.52
N HIS A 218 -3.79 -0.93 7.33
CA HIS A 218 -2.59 -1.41 8.02
C HIS A 218 -2.73 -2.88 8.37
N GLY A 219 -1.60 -3.56 8.52
CA GLY A 219 -1.62 -4.99 8.76
C GLY A 219 -0.24 -5.60 8.86
N GLY A 220 -0.23 -6.93 8.83
CA GLY A 220 1.00 -7.69 8.90
C GLY A 220 0.76 -9.14 9.26
N SER A 221 1.86 -9.82 9.52
CA SER A 221 1.86 -11.24 9.88
C SER A 221 1.36 -11.45 11.31
N ILE A 222 0.56 -12.50 11.50
CA ILE A 222 0.06 -12.97 12.78
C ILE A 222 0.97 -14.13 13.23
N LYS A 223 1.37 -14.14 14.51
CA LYS A 223 2.23 -15.18 15.11
C LYS A 223 1.55 -15.82 16.31
#